data_AF-A0ABD4VRC2-F1
#
_entry.id   AF-A0ABD4VRC2-F1
#
_cell.length_a   1.000
_cell.length_b   1.000
_cell.length_c   1.000
_cell.angle_alpha   90.00
_cell.angle_beta   90.00
_cell.angle_gamma   90.00
#
_symmetry.space_group_name_H-M   'P 1'
#
loop_
_entity.id
_entity.type
_entity.pdbx_description
1 polymer ?
#
loop_
_entity_poly.entity_id
_entity_poly.type
_entity_poly.pdbx_seq_one_letter_code
_entity_poly.pdbx_strand_id
1 'polypeptide(L)' 'MTNACRWATSYGLYNYPIIERILNNRQDEFPLEDSAGQETEMPSHENIRGKEYYQ' A
#
# COMPACT_ATOMS: atom_id res chain seq x y z
N MET A 1 1.78 -6.48 -18.49
CA MET A 1 0.56 -5.72 -18.84
C MET A 1 -0.54 -5.82 -17.77
N THR A 2 -0.95 -7.02 -17.34
CA THR A 2 -2.03 -7.17 -16.34
C THR A 2 -1.75 -6.47 -15.00
N ASN A 3 -0.51 -6.48 -14.52
CA ASN A 3 -0.12 -5.84 -13.25
C ASN A 3 -0.15 -4.31 -13.33
N ALA A 4 0.29 -3.73 -14.45
CA ALA A 4 0.23 -2.27 -14.66
C ALA A 4 -1.22 -1.77 -14.65
N CYS A 5 -2.15 -2.54 -15.24
CA CYS A 5 -3.57 -2.23 -15.17
C CYS A 5 -4.12 -2.33 -13.74
N ARG A 6 -3.67 -3.31 -12.94
CA ARG A 6 -4.04 -3.42 -11.51
C ARG A 6 -3.54 -2.22 -10.69
N TRP A 7 -2.34 -1.73 -10.97
CA TRP A 7 -1.82 -0.49 -10.39
C TRP A 7 -2.65 0.74 -10.80
N ALA A 8 -2.98 0.89 -12.07
CA ALA A 8 -3.87 1.94 -12.54
C ALA A 8 -5.25 1.88 -11.85
N THR A 9 -5.79 0.68 -11.63
CA THR A 9 -7.01 0.47 -10.83
C THR A 9 -6.86 0.95 -9.40
N SER A 10 -5.76 0.62 -8.72
CA SER A 10 -5.51 1.06 -7.35
C SER A 10 -5.39 2.57 -7.23
N TYR A 11 -4.88 3.26 -8.26
CA TYR A 11 -4.84 4.72 -8.31
C TYR A 11 -6.19 5.35 -8.68
N GLY A 12 -7.18 4.55 -9.12
CA GLY A 12 -8.46 5.04 -9.65
C GLY A 12 -8.33 5.77 -10.98
N LEU A 13 -7.20 5.65 -11.68
CA LEU A 13 -6.87 6.42 -12.87
C LEU A 13 -6.41 5.50 -14.00
N TYR A 14 -7.21 5.44 -15.06
CA TYR A 14 -7.02 4.53 -16.20
C TYR A 14 -6.60 5.25 -17.48
N ASN A 15 -5.70 6.22 -17.37
CA ASN A 15 -5.20 6.95 -18.53
C ASN A 15 -3.81 6.44 -18.96
N TYR A 16 -3.48 6.60 -20.25
CA TYR A 16 -2.20 6.19 -20.81
C TYR A 16 -0.98 6.78 -20.06
N PRO A 17 -0.93 8.08 -19.71
CA PRO A 17 0.17 8.64 -18.93
C PRO A 17 0.44 7.94 -17.59
N ILE A 18 -0.60 7.48 -16.89
CA ILE A 18 -0.45 6.75 -15.63
C ILE A 18 0.13 5.35 -15.89
N ILE A 19 -0.35 4.64 -16.91
CA ILE A 19 0.18 3.32 -17.31
C ILE A 19 1.65 3.44 -17.71
N GLU A 20 2.00 4.49 -18.47
CA GLU A 20 3.37 4.76 -18.89
C GLU A 20 4.30 5.04 -17.69
N ARG A 21 3.83 5.80 -16.69
CA ARG A 21 4.60 6.02 -15.44
C ARG A 21 4.80 4.74 -14.65
N ILE A 22 3.77 3.89 -14.56
CA ILE A 22 3.85 2.59 -13.87
C ILE A 22 4.89 1.69 -14.53
N LEU A 23 4.89 1.62 -15.86
CA LEU A 23 5.85 0.84 -16.64
C LEU A 23 7.27 1.40 -16.56
N ASN A 24 7.44 2.72 -16.63
CA ASN A 24 8.75 3.38 -16.50
C ASN A 24 9.37 3.15 -15.11
N ASN A 25 8.55 3.17 -14.07
CA ASN A 25 8.98 2.94 -12.69
C ASN A 25 9.09 1.45 -12.33
N ARG A 26 8.80 0.54 -13.28
CA ARG A 26 8.81 -0.92 -13.04
C ARG A 26 7.91 -1.34 -11.86
N GLN A 27 6.87 -0.56 -11.58
CA GLN A 27 5.94 -0.85 -10.49
C GLN A 27 5.16 -2.14 -10.74
N ASP A 28 5.01 -2.54 -12.01
CA ASP A 28 4.39 -3.81 -12.38
C ASP A 28 5.24 -5.06 -12.07
N GLU A 29 6.54 -4.89 -11.79
CA GLU A 29 7.42 -5.96 -11.30
C GLU A 29 7.11 -6.31 -9.83
N PHE A 30 6.57 -5.36 -9.06
CA PHE A 30 6.15 -5.59 -7.69
C PHE A 30 4.67 -5.97 -7.64
N PRO A 31 4.31 -7.08 -6.99
CA PRO A 31 2.91 -7.37 -6.74
C PRO A 31 2.34 -6.21 -5.92
N LEU A 32 1.18 -5.71 -6.34
CA LEU A 32 0.36 -4.93 -5.42
C LEU A 32 0.12 -5.83 -4.22
N GLU A 33 0.53 -5.38 -3.03
CA GLU A 33 -0.06 -5.93 -1.82
C GLU A 33 -1.57 -5.71 -1.98
N ASP A 34 -2.29 -6.80 -2.21
CA ASP A 34 -3.73 -6.82 -2.06
C ASP A 34 -3.96 -6.46 -0.59
N SER A 35 -4.13 -5.17 -0.32
CA SER A 35 -4.46 -4.60 0.99
C SER A 35 -5.87 -5.00 1.45
N ALA A 36 -6.42 -6.06 0.85
CA ALA A 36 -7.64 -6.74 1.23
C ALA A 36 -7.39 -7.97 2.13
N GLY A 37 -6.15 -8.35 2.45
CA GLY A 37 -5.91 -9.59 3.20
C GLY A 37 -4.74 -9.62 4.20
N GLN A 38 -3.87 -8.62 4.22
CA GLN A 38 -2.81 -8.55 5.22
C GLN A 38 -3.16 -7.47 6.24
N GLU A 39 -4.06 -7.82 7.15
CA GLU A 39 -3.97 -7.31 8.51
C GLU A 39 -2.61 -7.76 9.04
N THR A 40 -1.56 -7.00 8.76
CA THR A 40 -0.31 -7.14 9.48
C THR A 40 -0.69 -6.87 10.93
N GLU A 41 -0.73 -7.91 11.77
CA GLU A 41 -0.96 -7.77 13.21
C GLU A 41 -0.05 -6.65 13.69
N MET A 42 -0.64 -5.51 14.04
CA MET A 42 0.14 -4.42 14.59
C MET A 42 0.80 -4.98 15.84
N PRO A 43 2.13 -4.83 16.00
CA PRO A 43 2.79 -5.36 17.17
C PRO A 43 2.14 -4.76 18.41
N SER A 44 1.83 -5.61 19.40
CA SER A 44 1.25 -5.15 20.65
C SER A 44 2.22 -4.17 21.31
N HIS A 45 1.82 -2.91 21.45
CA HIS A 45 2.62 -1.89 22.09
C HIS A 45 2.30 -1.83 23.58
N GLU A 46 3.27 -2.13 24.44
CA GLU A 46 3.15 -1.87 25.87
C GLU A 46 3.23 -0.34 26.14
N ASN A 47 2.35 0.16 27.00
CA ASN A 47 2.37 1.56 27.40
C ASN A 47 3.56 1.83 28.34
N ILE A 48 4.66 2.36 27.78
CA ILE A 48 5.90 2.66 28.51
C ILE A 48 5.80 3.84 29.49
N ARG A 49 4.73 4.64 29.47
CA ARG A 49 4.60 5.85 30.32
C ARG A 49 3.75 5.64 31.56
N GLY A 50 3.17 4.45 31.75
CA GLY A 50 2.36 4.11 32.91
C GLY A 50 1.05 4.92 32.99
N LYS A 51 0.10 4.46 33.79
CA LYS A 51 -1.20 5.12 33.99
C LYS A 51 -1.08 6.46 34.75
N GLU A 52 0.09 6.74 35.31
CA GLU A 52 0.36 7.90 36.17
C GLU A 52 0.71 9.17 35.40
N TYR A 53 0.88 9.09 34.07
CA TYR A 53 1.26 10.24 33.22
C TYR A 53 0.09 11.20 32.95
N TYR A 54 -1.15 10.82 33.27
CA TYR A 54 -2.31 11.71 33.19
C TYR A 54 -2.73 12.09 34.61
N GLN A 55 -2.34 13.29 35.04
CA GLN A 55 -2.96 14.00 36.17
C GLN A 55 -3.89 15.08 35.64
#